data_AF-W4JU38-F1
#
_entry.id   AF-W4JU38-F1
#
_cell.length_a   1.000
_cell.length_b   1.000
_cell.length_c   1.000
_cell.angle_alpha   90.00
_cell.angle_beta   90.00
_cell.angle_gamma   90.00
#
_symmetry.space_group_name_H-M   'P 1'
#
loop_
_entity.id
_entity.type
_entity.pdbx_description
1 polymer ?
#
loop_
_entity_poly.entity_id
_entity_poly.type
_entity_poly.pdbx_seq_one_letter_code
_entity_poly.pdbx_strand_id
1 'polypeptide(L)'
;WAKENIARDWNEVIWTNEAKLELEERPGHRRPTFKSGHRSIIVWGYIAHSMKGPLIKLEFLPVTMSEKGQRQGSGLVQKSILHRFLKGL
;
A
#
# COMPACT_ATOMS: atom_id res chain seq x y z
N TRP A 1 7.60 -21.89 -2.38
CA TRP A 1 6.30 -21.37 -1.89
C TRP A 1 5.10 -22.24 -2.23
N ALA A 2 4.59 -22.29 -3.48
CA ALA A 2 3.35 -23.03 -3.79
C ALA A 2 3.42 -24.54 -3.45
N LYS A 3 4.55 -25.19 -3.77
CA LYS A 3 4.79 -26.60 -3.40
C LYS A 3 4.85 -26.81 -1.87
N GLU A 4 5.36 -25.84 -1.13
CA GLU A 4 5.46 -25.90 0.35
C GLU A 4 4.12 -25.65 1.05
N ASN A 5 3.15 -25.04 0.37
CA ASN A 5 1.85 -24.66 0.92
C ASN A 5 0.69 -25.48 0.35
N ILE A 6 0.97 -26.60 -0.32
CA ILE A 6 -0.05 -27.39 -1.02
C ILE A 6 -1.14 -27.95 -0.09
N ALA A 7 -0.77 -28.25 1.17
CA ALA A 7 -1.65 -28.76 2.21
C ALA A 7 -2.07 -27.66 3.20
N ARG A 8 -1.77 -26.39 2.93
CA ARG A 8 -2.12 -25.29 3.82
C ARG A 8 -3.63 -25.07 3.77
N ASP A 9 -4.27 -24.99 4.94
CA ASP A 9 -5.64 -24.51 5.01
C ASP A 9 -5.66 -23.01 4.72
N TRP A 10 -6.31 -22.62 3.62
CA TRP A 10 -6.45 -21.23 3.21
C TRP A 10 -7.39 -20.44 4.13
N ASN A 11 -8.22 -21.12 4.93
CA ASN A 11 -9.08 -20.46 5.90
C ASN A 11 -8.31 -19.82 7.06
N GLU A 12 -7.13 -20.35 7.37
CA GLU A 12 -6.24 -19.81 8.40
C GLU A 12 -5.31 -18.70 7.85
N VAL A 13 -5.35 -18.42 6.55
CA VAL A 13 -4.45 -17.44 5.93
C VAL A 13 -5.00 -16.03 6.06
N ILE A 14 -4.15 -15.14 6.57
CA ILE A 14 -4.36 -13.69 6.57
C ILE A 14 -3.64 -13.10 5.36
N TRP A 15 -4.40 -12.49 4.46
CA TRP A 15 -3.89 -11.79 3.28
C TRP A 15 -3.72 -10.31 3.61
N THR A 16 -2.54 -9.76 3.36
CA THR A 16 -2.24 -8.34 3.61
C THR A 16 -1.70 -7.73 2.32
N ASN A 17 -2.07 -6.48 2.04
CA ASN A 17 -1.48 -5.74 0.95
C ASN A 17 -1.57 -4.23 1.20
N GLU A 18 -0.82 -3.49 0.40
CA GLU A 18 -0.96 -2.04 0.28
C GLU A 18 -1.64 -1.69 -1.05
N ALA A 19 -2.50 -0.68 -1.01
CA ALA A 19 -3.17 -0.16 -2.18
C ALA A 19 -3.08 1.37 -2.22
N LYS A 20 -2.83 1.91 -3.42
CA LYS A 20 -2.87 3.35 -3.67
C LYS A 20 -4.25 3.72 -4.21
N LEU A 21 -4.96 4.60 -3.51
CA LEU A 21 -6.27 5.12 -3.92
C LEU A 21 -6.11 6.55 -4.43
N GLU A 22 -6.51 6.80 -5.69
CA GLU A 22 -6.58 8.14 -6.28
C GLU A 22 -7.87 8.82 -5.81
N LEU A 23 -7.80 10.06 -5.32
CA LEU A 23 -8.91 10.75 -4.65
C LEU A 23 -9.81 11.59 -5.58
N GLU A 24 -9.48 11.67 -6.86
CA GLU A 24 -10.16 12.57 -7.80
C GLU A 24 -10.82 11.78 -8.94
N GLU A 25 -12.04 12.17 -9.30
CA GLU A 25 -12.73 11.67 -10.49
C GLU A 25 -11.97 12.09 -11.73
N ARG A 26 -11.74 11.14 -12.64
CA ARG A 26 -11.11 11.44 -13.93
C ARG A 26 -12.10 12.22 -14.79
N PRO A 27 -11.80 13.47 -15.19
CA PRO A 27 -12.66 14.19 -16.12
C PRO A 27 -12.74 13.42 -17.44
N GLY A 28 -13.94 13.24 -17.97
CA GLY A 28 -14.17 12.57 -19.26
C GLY A 28 -13.32 13.21 -20.35
N HIS A 29 -12.58 12.37 -21.08
CA HIS A 29 -11.56 12.69 -22.10
C HIS A 29 -10.20 13.18 -21.59
N ARG A 30 -9.28 12.24 -21.29
CA ARG A 30 -7.83 12.49 -21.30
C ARG A 30 -7.04 11.31 -21.86
N ARG A 31 -5.98 11.66 -22.58
CA ARG A 31 -4.93 10.74 -23.08
C ARG A 31 -4.48 9.81 -21.94
N PRO A 32 -4.19 8.53 -22.21
CA PRO A 32 -3.65 7.62 -21.19
C PRO A 32 -2.39 8.22 -20.57
N THR A 33 -2.40 8.45 -19.26
CA THR A 33 -1.20 8.81 -18.50
C THR A 33 -0.98 7.78 -17.40
N PHE A 34 0.27 7.31 -17.24
CA PHE A 34 0.62 6.30 -16.25
C PHE A 34 0.54 6.84 -14.81
N LYS A 35 0.63 8.17 -14.63
CA LYS A 35 0.42 8.88 -13.36
C LYS A 35 -0.28 10.18 -13.64
N SER A 36 -1.46 10.36 -13.07
CA SER A 36 -2.27 11.57 -13.28
C SER A 36 -1.66 12.80 -12.60
N GLY A 37 -0.79 12.60 -11.59
CA GLY A 37 -0.29 13.68 -10.72
C GLY A 37 -1.31 14.09 -9.65
N HIS A 38 -2.46 13.42 -9.60
CA HIS A 38 -3.55 13.71 -8.66
C HIS A 38 -3.20 13.25 -7.26
N ARG A 39 -3.94 13.80 -6.28
CA ARG A 39 -3.82 13.40 -4.87
C ARG A 39 -4.20 11.94 -4.70
N SER A 40 -3.43 11.25 -3.88
CA SER A 40 -3.65 9.84 -3.58
C SER A 40 -3.28 9.54 -2.15
N ILE A 41 -3.98 8.58 -1.55
CA ILE A 41 -3.60 7.98 -0.27
C ILE A 41 -3.09 6.57 -0.53
N ILE A 42 -2.22 6.07 0.34
CA ILE A 42 -1.90 4.64 0.39
C ILE A 42 -2.55 4.09 1.65
N VAL A 43 -3.19 2.94 1.51
CA VAL A 43 -3.81 2.22 2.60
C VAL A 43 -3.14 0.86 2.71
N TRP A 44 -2.94 0.40 3.93
CA TRP A 44 -2.63 -0.99 4.23
C TRP A 44 -3.86 -1.63 4.86
N GLY A 45 -4.09 -2.90 4.59
CA GLY A 45 -5.12 -3.66 5.28
C GLY A 45 -4.90 -5.15 5.14
N TYR A 46 -5.73 -5.91 5.82
CA TYR A 46 -5.75 -7.35 5.67
C TYR A 46 -7.17 -7.90 5.58
N ILE A 47 -7.28 -9.09 5.00
CA ILE A 47 -8.49 -9.90 5.00
C ILE A 47 -8.12 -11.32 5.41
N ALA A 48 -9.03 -11.98 6.12
CA ALA A 48 -8.95 -13.40 6.41
C ALA A 48 -10.25 -14.06 5.93
N HIS A 49 -10.34 -15.38 6.04
CA HIS A 49 -11.57 -16.06 5.69
C HIS A 49 -12.76 -15.49 6.49
N SER A 50 -13.78 -15.03 5.76
CA SER A 50 -15.00 -14.41 6.31
C SER A 50 -14.79 -13.14 7.16
N MET A 51 -13.60 -12.54 7.18
CA MET A 51 -13.30 -11.35 7.98
C MET A 51 -12.54 -10.30 7.18
N LYS A 52 -12.97 -9.04 7.31
CA LYS A 52 -12.20 -7.88 6.85
C LYS A 52 -11.52 -7.25 8.05
N GLY A 53 -10.20 -7.13 7.99
CA GLY A 53 -9.41 -6.42 8.98
C GLY A 53 -9.52 -4.90 8.82
N PRO A 54 -8.88 -4.13 9.72
CA PRO A 54 -8.77 -2.69 9.60
C PRO A 54 -8.09 -2.26 8.30
N LEU A 55 -8.54 -1.12 7.77
CA LEU A 55 -7.87 -0.36 6.72
C LEU A 55 -7.19 0.85 7.36
N ILE A 56 -5.87 0.92 7.22
CA ILE A 56 -5.03 1.93 7.85
C ILE A 56 -4.47 2.83 6.76
N LYS A 57 -4.73 4.13 6.86
CA LYS A 57 -4.09 5.13 6.01
C LYS A 57 -2.62 5.23 6.39
N LEU A 58 -1.74 5.03 5.41
CA LEU A 58 -0.31 5.26 5.56
C LEU A 58 -0.01 6.74 5.28
N GLU A 59 0.53 7.44 6.28
CA GLU A 59 1.02 8.80 6.13
C GLU A 59 2.44 8.75 5.53
N PHE A 60 2.65 9.49 4.43
CA PHE A 60 4.01 9.72 3.92
C PHE A 60 4.57 10.99 4.53
N LEU A 61 5.83 10.94 4.98
CA LEU A 61 6.61 12.16 5.12
C LEU A 61 6.69 12.82 3.74
N PRO A 62 6.54 14.15 3.64
CA PRO A 62 6.61 14.85 2.37
C PRO A 62 7.92 14.49 1.66
N VAL A 63 7.82 14.21 0.35
CA VAL A 63 8.99 13.94 -0.48
C VAL A 63 9.91 15.15 -0.42
N THR A 64 11.04 15.03 0.25
CA THR A 64 12.10 16.04 0.20
C THR A 64 12.66 16.01 -1.23
N MET A 65 12.43 17.07 -1.99
CA MET A 65 13.09 17.22 -3.28
C MET A 65 14.56 17.55 -3.02
N SER A 66 15.46 16.78 -3.63
CA SER A 66 16.87 17.19 -3.71
C SER A 66 16.96 18.49 -4.52
N GLU A 67 17.93 19.35 -4.21
CA GLU A 67 18.26 20.56 -5.01
C GLU A 67 18.42 20.27 -6.52
N LYS A 68 18.72 19.01 -6.89
CA LYS A 68 18.84 18.56 -8.29
C LYS A 68 17.54 18.04 -8.91
N GLY A 69 16.38 18.25 -8.28
CA GLY A 69 15.06 17.83 -8.78
C GLY A 69 14.83 16.31 -8.77
N GLN A 70 15.74 15.53 -8.19
CA GLN A 70 15.60 14.08 -8.09
C GLN A 70 14.69 13.71 -6.92
N ARG A 71 13.70 12.85 -7.19
CA ARG A 71 12.87 12.22 -6.16
C ARG A 71 13.72 11.15 -5.45
N GLN A 72 14.18 11.43 -4.24
CA GLN A 72 14.69 10.37 -3.38
C GLN A 72 13.50 9.56 -2.86
N GLY A 73 13.36 8.33 -3.36
CA GLY A 73 12.30 7.41 -2.96
C GLY A 73 12.44 7.02 -1.49
N SER A 74 11.41 7.32 -0.70
CA SER A 74 11.27 7.02 0.72
C SER A 74 10.99 5.53 0.98
N GLY A 75 11.79 4.62 0.41
CA GLY A 75 11.65 3.18 0.61
C GLY A 75 11.92 2.70 2.06
N LEU A 76 12.41 3.60 2.93
CA LEU A 76 12.76 3.29 4.32
C LEU A 76 11.63 3.55 5.33
N VAL A 77 10.66 4.42 5.01
CA VAL A 77 9.56 4.78 5.94
C VAL A 77 8.49 3.68 6.00
N GLN A 78 8.32 2.95 4.90
CA GLN A 78 7.30 1.90 4.76
C GLN A 78 7.63 0.66 5.61
N LYS A 79 8.92 0.28 5.70
CA LYS A 79 9.37 -0.86 6.52
C LYS A 79 9.22 -0.60 8.02
N SER A 80 9.46 0.62 8.49
CA SER A 80 9.45 0.93 9.93
C SER A 80 8.03 0.98 10.50
N ILE A 81 7.05 1.45 9.73
CA ILE A 81 5.64 1.45 10.12
C ILE A 81 5.09 0.02 10.12
N LEU A 82 5.32 -0.74 9.05
CA LEU A 82 4.87 -2.14 8.96
C LEU A 82 5.45 -3.01 10.07
N HIS A 83 6.76 -2.87 10.35
CA HIS A 83 7.43 -3.61 11.42
C HIS A 83 6.95 -3.22 12.82
N ARG A 84 6.55 -1.96 13.05
CA ARG A 84 5.96 -1.53 14.34
C ARG A 84 4.56 -2.13 14.53
N PHE A 85 3.77 -2.25 13.47
CA PHE A 85 2.43 -2.86 13.54
C PHE A 85 2.50 -4.38 13.76
N LEU A 86 3.36 -5.09 13.02
CA LEU A 86 3.48 -6.55 13.16
C LEU A 86 4.04 -7.00 14.52
N LYS A 87 4.73 -6.13 15.26
CA LYS A 87 5.19 -6.40 16.63
C LYS A 87 4.13 -6.16 17.72
N GLY A 88 3.00 -5.54 17.37
CA GLY A 88 1.90 -5.25 18.30
C GLY A 88 0.70 -6.20 18.18
N LEU A 89 0.76 -7.17 17.27
CA LEU A 89 -0.16 -8.30 17.12
C LEU A 89 0.47 -9.54 17.74
#